data_AF-A0A0V0HZE2-F1
#
_entry.id   AF-A0A0V0HZE2-F1
#
_cell.length_a   1.000
_cell.length_b   1.000
_cell.length_c   1.000
_cell.angle_alpha   90.00
_cell.angle_beta   90.00
_cell.angle_gamma   90.00
#
_symmetry.space_group_name_H-M   'P 1'
#
loop_
_entity.id
_entity.type
_entity.pdbx_description
1 polymer ?
#
loop_
_entity_poly.entity_id
_entity_poly.type
_entity_poly.pdbx_seq_one_letter_code
_entity_poly.pdbx_strand_id
1 'polypeptide(L)'
;MQDDLLYPMLTVEETLMFSAEFRLPRTLSKSKKKGRVQALIDQLGLRNAAKTIIGDEGHRGVSGGERRRVSIGIDIIHDPIILFLDEPTSGLDSTSAFMVVKVLQRIAQSGSIVIMSIHQPSYRILGLLDRLIFLSRGQTVYSGSPLNLPQFFADFGHPIPENENKTEFALDLIRELESSPDGTNSLVEFNRKWKNTNRNSATTPARYDLSLKEAISASISRGKLVSGATNDAANPTSMVPTFANPIWTEMAVLSKRSFTNSWRMPEIFAVRFGAVMVTGFILATMFWRLDDSPRGVRERIGFFAFAMSTTYYTCAEALPVFIHERFIFMRETAYNAYRRSSYCL
;
A
#
# COMPACT_ATOMS: atom_id res chain seq x y z
N MET A 1 4.30 0.97 4.19
CA MET A 1 3.98 2.11 5.07
C MET A 1 2.73 1.75 5.86
N GLN A 2 2.68 2.10 7.15
CA GLN A 2 1.66 1.61 8.07
C GLN A 2 0.25 2.14 7.73
N ASP A 3 0.16 3.37 7.23
CA ASP A 3 -1.12 4.02 6.90
C ASP A 3 -1.66 3.67 5.50
N ASP A 4 -2.93 3.27 5.45
CA ASP A 4 -3.68 3.04 4.22
C ASP A 4 -4.12 4.36 3.59
N LEU A 5 -3.17 5.09 3.01
CA LEU A 5 -3.38 6.39 2.35
C LEU A 5 -4.16 6.23 1.04
N LEU A 6 -5.49 6.29 1.07
CA LEU A 6 -6.36 6.11 -0.10
C LEU A 6 -7.26 7.33 -0.29
N TYR A 7 -7.69 7.58 -1.53
CA TYR A 7 -8.68 8.61 -1.82
C TYR A 7 -10.07 8.17 -1.31
N PRO A 8 -10.68 8.89 -0.35
CA PRO A 8 -11.91 8.44 0.30
C PRO A 8 -13.12 8.31 -0.64
N MET A 9 -13.26 9.21 -1.61
CA MET A 9 -14.45 9.26 -2.48
C MET A 9 -14.38 8.35 -3.71
N LEU A 10 -13.27 7.63 -3.90
CA LEU A 10 -13.16 6.63 -4.95
C LEU A 10 -13.73 5.29 -4.48
N THR A 11 -14.23 4.49 -5.42
CA THR A 11 -14.61 3.11 -5.12
C THR A 11 -13.39 2.19 -5.10
N VAL A 12 -13.56 0.98 -4.55
CA VAL A 12 -12.53 -0.07 -4.59
C VAL A 12 -12.11 -0.38 -6.04
N GLU A 13 -13.08 -0.59 -6.94
CA GLU A 13 -12.83 -0.89 -8.35
C GLU A 13 -12.10 0.28 -9.04
N GLU A 14 -12.51 1.52 -8.80
CA GLU A 14 -11.86 2.70 -9.38
C GLU A 14 -10.44 2.87 -8.88
N THR A 15 -10.21 2.70 -7.57
CA THR A 15 -8.89 2.80 -6.95
C THR A 15 -7.92 1.79 -7.57
N LEU A 16 -8.35 0.54 -7.72
CA LEU A 16 -7.54 -0.50 -8.36
C LEU A 16 -7.38 -0.25 -9.87
N MET A 17 -8.39 0.30 -10.54
CA MET A 17 -8.31 0.66 -11.95
C MET A 17 -7.31 1.79 -12.20
N PHE A 18 -7.29 2.84 -11.36
CA PHE A 18 -6.28 3.89 -11.45
C PHE A 18 -4.87 3.33 -11.20
N SER A 19 -4.70 2.47 -10.19
CA SER A 19 -3.41 1.78 -9.99
C SER A 19 -2.99 0.96 -11.21
N ALA A 20 -3.94 0.27 -11.85
CA ALA A 20 -3.69 -0.48 -13.08
C ALA A 20 -3.35 0.43 -14.28
N GLU A 21 -3.97 1.60 -14.39
CA GLU A 21 -3.65 2.58 -15.42
C GLU A 21 -2.21 3.11 -15.26
N PHE A 22 -1.77 3.35 -14.01
CA PHE A 22 -0.41 3.82 -13.69
C PHE A 22 0.68 2.74 -13.81
N ARG A 23 0.46 1.55 -13.24
CA ARG A 23 1.50 0.54 -13.08
C ARG A 23 1.56 -0.51 -14.20
N LEU A 24 0.48 -0.73 -14.95
CA LEU A 24 0.48 -1.71 -16.04
C LEU A 24 0.92 -1.09 -17.38
N PRO A 25 1.70 -1.83 -18.20
CA PRO A 25 2.19 -1.32 -19.48
C PRO A 25 1.06 -0.97 -20.44
N ARG A 26 1.31 0.00 -21.33
CA ARG A 26 0.35 0.48 -22.34
C ARG A 26 0.02 -0.55 -23.42
N THR A 27 0.91 -1.52 -23.62
CA THR A 27 0.69 -2.65 -24.53
C THR A 27 -0.53 -3.49 -24.12
N LEU A 28 -0.93 -3.42 -22.84
CA LEU A 28 -2.17 -4.03 -22.36
C LEU A 28 -3.36 -3.13 -22.69
N SER A 29 -4.29 -3.66 -23.49
CA SER A 29 -5.57 -3.02 -23.77
C SER A 29 -6.36 -2.71 -22.48
N LYS A 30 -7.22 -1.70 -22.54
CA LYS A 30 -8.09 -1.32 -21.42
C LYS A 30 -8.96 -2.47 -20.92
N SER A 31 -9.44 -3.33 -21.83
CA SER A 31 -10.20 -4.54 -21.49
C SER A 31 -9.35 -5.53 -20.68
N LYS A 32 -8.09 -5.78 -21.08
CA LYS A 32 -7.17 -6.63 -20.32
C LYS A 32 -6.81 -6.03 -18.95
N LYS A 33 -6.59 -4.71 -18.87
CA LYS A 33 -6.39 -4.02 -17.58
C LYS A 33 -7.59 -4.20 -16.65
N LYS A 34 -8.82 -4.02 -17.16
CA LYS A 34 -10.04 -4.26 -16.41
C LYS A 34 -10.18 -5.73 -15.96
N GLY A 35 -9.87 -6.67 -16.85
CA GLY A 35 -9.84 -8.11 -16.50
C GLY A 35 -8.86 -8.42 -15.37
N ARG A 36 -7.66 -7.81 -15.38
CA ARG A 36 -6.68 -7.93 -14.30
C ARG A 36 -7.20 -7.35 -12.98
N VAL A 37 -7.85 -6.18 -13.01
CA VAL A 37 -8.47 -5.57 -11.83
C VAL A 37 -9.56 -6.47 -11.25
N GLN A 38 -10.43 -7.04 -12.10
CA GLN A 38 -11.48 -7.94 -11.63
C GLN A 38 -10.91 -9.21 -10.99
N ALA A 39 -9.91 -9.83 -11.62
CA ALA A 39 -9.22 -10.99 -11.05
C ALA A 39 -8.56 -10.65 -9.70
N LEU A 40 -8.01 -9.45 -9.57
CA LEU A 40 -7.42 -8.98 -8.32
C LEU A 40 -8.48 -8.76 -7.23
N ILE A 41 -9.62 -8.14 -7.55
CA ILE A 41 -10.74 -7.97 -6.61
C ILE A 41 -11.18 -9.33 -6.05
N ASP A 42 -11.22 -10.36 -6.90
CA ASP A 42 -11.57 -11.72 -6.52
C ASP A 42 -10.50 -12.35 -5.60
N GLN A 43 -9.23 -12.17 -5.96
CA GLN A 43 -8.08 -12.65 -5.18
C GLN A 43 -8.03 -12.00 -3.79
N LEU A 44 -8.37 -10.71 -3.69
CA LEU A 44 -8.45 -9.98 -2.42
C LEU A 44 -9.74 -10.28 -1.64
N GLY A 45 -10.71 -10.98 -2.23
CA GLY A 45 -12.00 -11.23 -1.60
C GLY A 45 -12.82 -9.96 -1.38
N LEU A 46 -12.76 -9.02 -2.32
CA LEU A 46 -13.41 -7.70 -2.25
C LEU A 46 -14.64 -7.57 -3.16
N ARG A 47 -15.17 -8.69 -3.68
CA ARG A 47 -16.31 -8.69 -4.63
C ARG A 47 -17.51 -7.88 -4.13
N ASN A 48 -17.88 -8.05 -2.86
CA ASN A 48 -19.04 -7.37 -2.28
C ASN A 48 -18.81 -5.88 -2.06
N ALA A 49 -17.54 -5.46 -1.91
CA ALA A 49 -17.14 -4.08 -1.67
C ALA A 49 -16.62 -3.38 -2.95
N ALA A 50 -16.64 -4.04 -4.11
CA ALA A 50 -16.00 -3.55 -5.34
C ALA A 50 -16.51 -2.16 -5.76
N LYS A 51 -17.81 -1.89 -5.59
CA LYS A 51 -18.45 -0.62 -5.93
C LYS A 51 -18.65 0.31 -4.73
N THR A 52 -18.19 -0.09 -3.56
CA THR A 52 -18.28 0.70 -2.33
C THR A 52 -17.15 1.74 -2.31
N ILE A 53 -17.45 2.95 -1.85
CA ILE A 53 -16.44 4.00 -1.63
C ILE A 53 -15.47 3.59 -0.52
N ILE A 54 -14.22 4.05 -0.62
CA ILE A 54 -13.22 3.77 0.43
C ILE A 54 -13.64 4.40 1.76
N GLY A 55 -14.13 5.63 1.73
CA GLY A 55 -14.53 6.39 2.90
C GLY A 55 -13.37 6.90 3.75
N ASP A 56 -13.72 7.72 4.74
CA ASP A 56 -12.83 8.33 5.73
C ASP A 56 -13.56 8.44 7.08
N GLU A 57 -13.04 9.24 8.01
CA GLU A 57 -13.67 9.45 9.33
C GLU A 57 -15.02 10.17 9.25
N GLY A 58 -15.25 10.98 8.22
CA GLY A 58 -16.50 11.70 8.00
C GLY A 58 -17.51 10.94 7.13
N HIS A 59 -17.04 10.05 6.26
CA HIS A 59 -17.85 9.33 5.28
C HIS A 59 -17.68 7.83 5.45
N ARG A 60 -18.76 7.16 5.83
CA ARG A 60 -18.77 5.70 5.95
C ARG A 60 -18.46 5.04 4.62
N GLY A 61 -17.40 4.24 4.59
CA GLY A 61 -16.99 3.44 3.42
C GLY A 61 -16.76 1.98 3.76
N VAL A 62 -15.70 1.41 3.18
CA VAL A 62 -15.29 0.02 3.43
C VAL A 62 -14.78 -0.18 4.87
N SER A 63 -14.83 -1.40 5.37
CA SER A 63 -14.26 -1.75 6.68
C SER A 63 -12.74 -1.57 6.70
N GLY A 64 -12.14 -1.42 7.88
CA GLY A 64 -10.67 -1.30 8.02
C GLY A 64 -9.91 -2.49 7.40
N GLY A 65 -10.40 -3.71 7.59
CA GLY A 65 -9.82 -4.90 6.97
C GLY A 65 -9.97 -4.92 5.45
N GLU A 66 -11.07 -4.44 4.89
CA GLU A 66 -11.23 -4.27 3.44
C GLU A 66 -10.30 -3.19 2.90
N ARG A 67 -10.21 -2.04 3.58
CA ARG A 67 -9.30 -0.94 3.24
C ARG A 67 -7.85 -1.42 3.15
N ARG A 68 -7.42 -2.24 4.12
CA ARG A 68 -6.08 -2.85 4.12
C ARG A 68 -5.86 -3.75 2.92
N ARG A 69 -6.86 -4.56 2.54
CA ARG A 69 -6.79 -5.42 1.35
C ARG A 69 -6.75 -4.61 0.05
N VAL A 70 -7.47 -3.49 -0.03
CA VAL A 70 -7.38 -2.56 -1.18
C VAL A 70 -5.97 -1.98 -1.30
N SER A 71 -5.40 -1.52 -0.18
CA SER A 71 -4.02 -1.00 -0.09
C SER A 71 -3.02 -2.02 -0.64
N ILE A 72 -3.10 -3.28 -0.18
CA ILE A 72 -2.29 -4.39 -0.72
C ILE A 72 -2.53 -4.58 -2.22
N GLY A 73 -3.79 -4.51 -2.67
CA GLY A 73 -4.17 -4.62 -4.07
C GLY A 73 -3.48 -3.61 -4.99
N ILE A 74 -3.38 -2.36 -4.55
CA ILE A 74 -2.67 -1.30 -5.30
C ILE A 74 -1.21 -1.70 -5.52
N ASP A 75 -0.59 -2.30 -4.51
CA ASP A 75 0.82 -2.68 -4.59
C ASP A 75 1.06 -3.93 -5.43
N ILE A 76 0.09 -4.85 -5.51
CA ILE A 76 0.27 -6.12 -6.26
C ILE A 76 -0.34 -6.12 -7.67
N ILE A 77 -0.93 -5.01 -8.13
CA ILE A 77 -1.62 -4.96 -9.43
C ILE A 77 -0.73 -5.41 -10.60
N HIS A 78 0.56 -5.09 -10.51
CA HIS A 78 1.61 -5.39 -11.49
C HIS A 78 2.27 -6.77 -11.31
N ASP A 79 1.71 -7.61 -10.41
CA ASP A 79 2.17 -8.97 -10.11
C ASP A 79 3.65 -9.07 -9.66
N PRO A 80 4.04 -8.41 -8.55
CA PRO A 80 5.41 -8.45 -8.08
C PRO A 80 5.85 -9.86 -7.67
N ILE A 81 7.11 -10.19 -7.96
CA ILE A 81 7.71 -11.47 -7.57
C ILE A 81 7.98 -11.50 -6.07
N ILE A 82 8.42 -10.39 -5.48
CA ILE A 82 8.70 -10.26 -4.05
C ILE A 82 7.86 -9.12 -3.51
N LEU A 83 7.14 -9.38 -2.42
CA LEU A 83 6.28 -8.44 -1.74
C LEU A 83 6.72 -8.31 -0.28
N PHE A 84 7.09 -7.09 0.12
CA PHE A 84 7.39 -6.75 1.51
C PHE A 84 6.20 -6.00 2.11
N LEU A 85 5.69 -6.48 3.23
CA LEU A 85 4.64 -5.80 3.99
C LEU A 85 5.09 -5.55 5.41
N ASP A 86 4.99 -4.30 5.84
CA ASP A 86 5.28 -3.93 7.21
C ASP A 86 3.98 -3.88 8.03
N GLU A 87 3.90 -4.76 9.01
CA GLU A 87 2.77 -4.95 9.92
C GLU A 87 1.39 -4.93 9.22
N PRO A 88 1.11 -5.85 8.28
CA PRO A 88 -0.13 -5.83 7.51
C PRO A 88 -1.39 -6.02 8.37
N THR A 89 -1.25 -6.52 9.60
CA THR A 89 -2.36 -6.81 10.53
C THR A 89 -2.54 -5.76 11.63
N SER A 90 -1.70 -4.73 11.70
CA SER A 90 -1.77 -3.70 12.74
C SER A 90 -3.08 -2.90 12.63
N GLY A 91 -3.70 -2.59 13.77
CA GLY A 91 -4.98 -1.84 13.84
C GLY A 91 -6.22 -2.62 13.37
N LEU A 92 -6.10 -3.93 13.13
CA LEU A 92 -7.23 -4.80 12.73
C LEU A 92 -7.68 -5.71 13.88
N ASP A 93 -8.97 -6.02 13.91
CA ASP A 93 -9.49 -7.11 14.75
C ASP A 93 -8.95 -8.47 14.28
N SER A 94 -9.04 -9.48 15.15
CA SER A 94 -8.48 -10.83 14.90
C SER A 94 -9.05 -11.50 13.64
N THR A 95 -10.32 -11.24 13.29
CA THR A 95 -10.95 -11.83 12.11
C THR A 95 -10.48 -11.12 10.84
N SER A 96 -10.43 -9.78 10.84
CA SER A 96 -9.90 -9.01 9.72
C SER A 96 -8.42 -9.32 9.46
N ALA A 97 -7.61 -9.40 10.52
CA ALA A 97 -6.19 -9.76 10.42
C ALA A 97 -6.01 -11.14 9.78
N PHE A 98 -6.77 -12.14 10.23
CA PHE A 98 -6.75 -13.48 9.62
C PHE A 98 -7.12 -13.45 8.13
N MET A 99 -8.14 -12.68 7.75
CA MET A 99 -8.55 -12.55 6.35
C MET A 99 -7.48 -11.87 5.49
N VAL A 100 -6.77 -10.87 6.02
CA VAL A 100 -5.62 -10.24 5.34
C VAL A 100 -4.50 -11.26 5.12
N VAL A 101 -4.10 -12.01 6.15
CA VAL A 101 -3.05 -13.03 6.01
C VAL A 101 -3.47 -14.14 5.04
N LYS A 102 -4.74 -14.55 5.03
CA LYS A 102 -5.26 -15.53 4.07
C LYS A 102 -5.19 -15.03 2.62
N VAL A 103 -5.36 -13.74 2.39
CA VAL A 103 -5.14 -13.12 1.07
C VAL A 103 -3.67 -13.13 0.70
N LEU A 104 -2.79 -12.78 1.63
CA LEU A 104 -1.33 -12.84 1.44
C LEU A 104 -0.85 -14.26 1.12
N GLN A 105 -1.40 -15.27 1.79
CA GLN A 105 -1.14 -16.67 1.48
C GLN A 105 -1.57 -17.04 0.05
N ARG A 106 -2.76 -16.58 -0.40
CA ARG A 106 -3.21 -16.78 -1.79
C ARG A 106 -2.31 -16.09 -2.81
N ILE A 107 -1.77 -14.91 -2.48
CA ILE A 107 -0.78 -14.21 -3.29
C ILE A 107 0.53 -15.01 -3.34
N ALA A 108 0.97 -15.58 -2.21
CA ALA A 108 2.15 -16.44 -2.19
C ALA A 108 1.98 -17.69 -3.06
N GLN A 109 0.81 -18.34 -2.94
CA GLN A 109 0.44 -19.53 -3.74
C GLN A 109 0.35 -19.25 -5.24
N SER A 110 0.10 -18.00 -5.67
CA SER A 110 0.14 -17.62 -7.08
C SER A 110 1.56 -17.49 -7.64
N GLY A 111 2.59 -17.67 -6.80
CA GLY A 111 4.00 -17.69 -7.19
C GLY A 111 4.78 -16.44 -6.79
N SER A 112 4.23 -15.58 -5.93
CA SER A 112 5.00 -14.46 -5.32
C SER A 112 5.62 -14.90 -3.99
N ILE A 113 6.73 -14.27 -3.60
CA ILE A 113 7.35 -14.40 -2.29
C ILE A 113 6.80 -13.28 -1.42
N VAL A 114 6.12 -13.62 -0.33
CA VAL A 114 5.56 -12.64 0.60
C VAL A 114 6.37 -12.65 1.88
N ILE A 115 6.93 -11.49 2.23
CA ILE A 115 7.67 -11.27 3.47
C ILE A 115 6.90 -10.23 4.26
N MET A 116 6.55 -10.54 5.50
CA MET A 116 5.82 -9.62 6.36
C MET A 116 6.31 -9.66 7.81
N SER A 117 6.27 -8.50 8.47
CA SER A 117 6.41 -8.38 9.93
C SER A 117 5.04 -8.50 10.59
N ILE A 118 4.93 -9.21 11.72
CA ILE A 118 3.69 -9.28 12.51
C ILE A 118 4.09 -9.09 13.97
N HIS A 119 3.53 -8.07 14.63
CA HIS A 119 3.85 -7.75 16.01
C HIS A 119 3.39 -8.85 16.99
N GLN A 120 2.17 -9.37 16.83
CA GLN A 120 1.62 -10.45 17.67
C GLN A 120 0.65 -11.33 16.84
N PRO A 121 1.10 -12.44 16.25
CA PRO A 121 0.24 -13.31 15.46
C PRO A 121 -0.67 -14.15 16.35
N SER A 122 -1.96 -14.18 16.01
CA SER A 122 -2.89 -15.14 16.61
C SER A 122 -2.55 -16.58 16.22
N TYR A 123 -2.97 -17.55 17.04
CA TYR A 123 -2.81 -18.97 16.74
C TYR A 123 -3.32 -19.37 15.34
N ARG A 124 -4.44 -18.77 14.91
CA ARG A 124 -5.03 -19.02 13.57
C ARG A 124 -4.12 -18.55 12.43
N ILE A 125 -3.36 -17.47 12.65
CA ILE A 125 -2.43 -16.92 11.65
C ILE A 125 -1.21 -17.84 11.52
N LEU A 126 -0.73 -18.44 12.60
CA LEU A 126 0.44 -19.34 12.56
C LEU A 126 0.25 -20.53 11.62
N GLY A 127 -0.97 -21.07 11.54
CA GLY A 127 -1.31 -22.16 10.62
C GLY A 127 -1.29 -21.77 9.13
N LEU A 128 -1.18 -20.48 8.81
CA LEU A 128 -1.10 -19.98 7.43
C LEU A 128 0.35 -19.71 6.97
N LEU A 129 1.31 -19.70 7.90
CA LEU A 129 2.69 -19.32 7.62
C LEU A 129 3.51 -20.53 7.17
N ASP A 130 4.19 -20.41 6.03
CA ASP A 130 5.12 -21.44 5.56
C ASP A 130 6.41 -21.46 6.39
N ARG A 131 6.89 -20.27 6.77
CA ARG A 131 8.14 -20.06 7.51
C ARG A 131 7.98 -18.92 8.50
N LEU A 132 8.60 -19.09 9.68
CA LEU A 132 8.61 -18.14 10.77
C LEU A 132 10.05 -17.77 11.11
N ILE A 133 10.29 -16.49 11.36
CA ILE A 133 11.58 -15.93 11.77
C ILE A 133 11.34 -15.06 12.99
N PHE A 134 12.06 -15.32 14.08
CA PHE A 134 12.13 -14.44 15.23
C PHE A 134 13.46 -13.68 15.19
N LEU A 135 13.38 -12.37 15.42
CA LEU A 135 14.52 -11.47 15.51
C LEU A 135 14.58 -10.85 16.90
N SER A 136 15.79 -10.71 17.44
CA SER A 136 16.08 -9.99 18.68
C SER A 136 17.35 -9.18 18.47
N ARG A 137 17.29 -7.87 18.74
CA ARG A 137 18.42 -6.92 18.58
C ARG A 137 19.21 -7.11 17.26
N GLY A 138 18.50 -7.35 16.16
CA GLY A 138 19.09 -7.54 14.82
C GLY A 138 19.65 -8.95 14.53
N GLN A 139 19.61 -9.88 15.49
CA GLN A 139 20.05 -11.26 15.34
C GLN A 139 18.87 -12.22 15.13
N THR A 140 19.10 -13.28 14.34
CA THR A 140 18.09 -14.33 14.11
C THR A 140 18.09 -15.35 15.23
N VAL A 141 17.03 -15.32 16.03
CA VAL A 141 16.89 -16.18 17.20
C VAL A 141 16.27 -17.52 16.84
N TYR A 142 15.35 -17.52 15.88
CA TYR A 142 14.75 -18.73 15.32
C TYR A 142 14.42 -18.50 13.85
N SER A 143 14.54 -19.55 13.03
CA SER A 143 14.15 -19.49 11.63
C SER A 143 13.84 -20.90 11.11
N GLY A 144 12.57 -21.18 10.88
CA GLY A 144 12.08 -22.51 10.54
C GLY A 144 10.58 -22.54 10.27
N SER A 145 10.01 -23.75 10.15
CA SER A 145 8.56 -23.92 10.04
C SER A 145 7.90 -23.68 11.41
N PRO A 146 6.74 -23.00 11.50
CA PRO A 146 6.01 -22.84 12.76
C PRO A 146 5.73 -24.17 13.49
N LEU A 147 5.66 -25.29 12.77
CA LEU A 147 5.44 -26.63 13.32
C LEU A 147 6.58 -27.12 14.20
N ASN A 148 7.82 -26.71 13.90
CA ASN A 148 9.01 -27.15 14.62
C ASN A 148 9.31 -26.27 15.84
N LEU A 149 8.52 -25.21 16.06
CA LEU A 149 8.74 -24.27 17.16
C LEU A 149 8.70 -24.94 18.55
N PRO A 150 7.73 -25.83 18.87
CA PRO A 150 7.70 -26.50 20.17
C PRO A 150 8.93 -27.38 20.42
N GLN A 151 9.35 -28.14 19.40
CA GLN A 151 10.53 -29.00 19.51
C GLN A 151 11.80 -28.18 19.72
N PHE A 152 11.95 -27.07 18.99
CA PHE A 152 13.09 -26.16 19.15
C PHE A 152 13.25 -25.66 20.59
N PHE A 153 12.15 -25.21 21.21
CA PHE A 153 12.18 -24.70 22.57
C PHE A 153 12.30 -25.81 23.63
N ALA A 154 11.75 -27.00 23.37
CA ALA A 154 11.99 -28.18 24.21
C ALA A 154 13.47 -28.60 24.20
N ASP A 155 14.11 -28.65 23.03
CA ASP A 155 15.53 -28.98 22.88
C ASP A 155 16.45 -27.91 23.51
N PHE A 156 16.00 -26.65 23.56
CA PHE A 156 16.70 -25.56 24.25
C PHE A 156 16.59 -25.66 25.79
N GLY A 157 15.61 -26.41 26.31
CA GLY A 157 15.37 -26.58 27.75
C GLY A 157 14.18 -25.77 28.31
N HIS A 158 13.41 -25.12 27.44
CA HIS A 158 12.22 -24.34 27.81
C HIS A 158 10.99 -24.85 27.04
N PRO A 159 10.45 -26.04 27.37
CA PRO A 159 9.32 -26.61 26.64
C PRO A 159 8.08 -25.69 26.73
N ILE A 160 7.42 -25.50 25.59
CA ILE A 160 6.21 -24.68 25.51
C ILE A 160 5.03 -25.43 26.18
N PRO A 161 4.31 -24.83 27.14
CA PRO A 161 3.11 -25.43 27.72
C PRO A 161 2.01 -25.69 26.69
N GLU A 162 1.23 -26.77 26.86
CA GLU A 162 0.21 -27.17 25.87
C GLU A 162 -0.95 -26.17 25.71
N ASN A 163 -1.28 -25.43 26.78
CA ASN A 163 -2.40 -24.49 26.81
C ASN A 163 -2.04 -23.05 26.41
N GLU A 164 -0.78 -22.82 25.99
CA GLU A 164 -0.27 -21.48 25.73
C GLU A 164 -0.06 -21.23 24.23
N ASN A 165 -0.19 -19.97 23.81
CA ASN A 165 0.12 -19.61 22.44
C ASN A 165 1.64 -19.72 22.23
N LYS A 166 2.05 -20.68 21.40
CA LYS A 166 3.45 -20.98 21.07
C LYS A 166 4.29 -19.75 20.69
N THR A 167 3.69 -18.77 20.02
CA THR A 167 4.42 -17.55 19.61
C THR A 167 4.50 -16.53 20.73
N GLU A 168 3.48 -16.44 21.57
CA GLU A 168 3.47 -15.56 22.73
C GLU A 168 4.53 -16.00 23.75
N PHE A 169 4.52 -17.29 24.11
CA PHE A 169 5.56 -17.89 24.93
C PHE A 169 6.97 -17.64 24.38
N ALA A 170 7.16 -17.83 23.06
CA ALA A 170 8.44 -17.60 22.41
C ALA A 170 8.90 -16.12 22.50
N LEU A 171 7.98 -15.17 22.30
CA LEU A 171 8.28 -13.74 22.39
C LEU A 171 8.57 -13.32 23.84
N ASP A 172 7.83 -13.84 24.80
CA ASP A 172 8.03 -13.55 26.22
C ASP A 172 9.36 -14.10 26.73
N LEU A 173 9.72 -15.33 26.36
CA LEU A 173 11.03 -15.90 26.68
C LEU A 173 12.17 -15.10 26.04
N ILE A 174 12.01 -14.66 24.79
CA ILE A 174 13.00 -13.78 24.12
C ILE A 174 13.15 -12.47 24.91
N ARG A 175 12.05 -11.87 25.35
CA ARG A 175 12.05 -10.61 26.12
C ARG A 175 12.66 -10.77 27.51
N GLU A 176 12.42 -11.89 28.17
CA GLU A 176 13.05 -12.24 29.45
C GLU A 176 14.57 -12.36 29.28
N LEU A 177 15.03 -13.09 28.26
CA LEU A 177 16.45 -13.23 27.93
C LEU A 177 17.10 -11.89 27.56
N GLU A 178 16.40 -10.99 26.86
CA GLU A 178 16.90 -9.65 26.56
C GLU A 178 17.14 -8.78 27.83
N SER A 179 16.44 -9.10 28.92
CA SER A 179 16.59 -8.42 30.21
C SER A 179 17.77 -8.95 31.02
N SER A 180 18.28 -10.14 30.67
CA SER A 180 19.47 -10.76 31.25
C SER A 180 20.76 -10.15 30.68
N PRO A 181 21.87 -10.08 31.44
CA PRO A 181 23.16 -9.55 30.97
C PRO A 181 23.74 -10.30 29.75
N ASP A 182 23.46 -11.60 29.61
CA ASP A 182 23.89 -12.40 28.45
C ASP A 182 23.03 -12.17 27.19
N GLY A 183 21.85 -11.56 27.34
CA GLY A 183 20.91 -11.32 26.24
C GLY A 183 20.41 -12.60 25.58
N THR A 184 20.11 -12.52 24.28
CA THR A 184 19.64 -13.64 23.45
C THR A 184 20.75 -14.44 22.77
N ASN A 185 22.01 -14.22 23.16
CA ASN A 185 23.17 -14.84 22.52
C ASN A 185 23.15 -16.37 22.60
N SER A 186 22.74 -16.93 23.74
CA SER A 186 22.58 -18.38 23.94
C SER A 186 21.58 -18.98 22.94
N LEU A 187 20.45 -18.32 22.72
CA LEU A 187 19.41 -18.74 21.78
C LEU A 187 19.89 -18.64 20.32
N VAL A 188 20.66 -17.59 19.99
CA VAL A 188 21.26 -17.40 18.65
C VAL A 188 22.29 -18.49 18.34
N GLU A 189 23.17 -18.82 19.28
CA GLU A 189 24.14 -19.91 19.11
C GLU A 189 23.46 -21.26 19.01
N PHE A 190 22.44 -21.49 19.84
CA PHE A 190 21.64 -22.70 19.81
C PHE A 190 20.95 -22.89 18.46
N ASN A 191 20.31 -21.85 17.92
CA ASN A 191 19.69 -21.88 16.59
C ASN A 191 20.69 -22.23 15.48
N ARG A 192 21.92 -21.71 15.55
CA ARG A 192 22.99 -22.04 14.59
C ARG A 192 23.37 -23.53 14.68
N LYS A 193 23.51 -24.08 15.89
CA LYS A 193 23.80 -25.50 16.11
C LYS A 193 22.64 -26.40 15.66
N TRP A 194 21.42 -26.08 16.09
CA TRP A 194 20.21 -26.85 15.79
C TRP A 194 19.93 -26.95 14.28
N LYS A 195 20.14 -25.86 13.53
CA LYS A 195 20.05 -25.87 12.06
C LYS A 195 21.04 -26.82 11.39
N ASN A 196 22.27 -26.90 11.91
CA ASN A 196 23.29 -27.79 11.36
C ASN A 196 22.96 -29.25 11.66
N THR A 197 22.46 -29.54 12.87
CA THR A 197 22.02 -30.90 13.25
C THR A 197 20.84 -31.37 12.40
N ASN A 198 19.78 -30.55 12.27
CA ASN A 198 18.59 -30.92 11.51
C ASN A 198 18.80 -30.98 9.99
N ARG A 199 19.78 -30.25 9.44
CA ARG A 199 20.18 -30.42 8.03
C ARG A 199 20.80 -31.78 7.76
N ASN A 200 21.50 -32.35 8.73
CA ASN A 200 22.23 -33.61 8.56
C ASN A 200 21.33 -34.85 8.80
N SER A 201 20.20 -34.70 9.51
CA SER A 201 19.27 -35.79 9.85
C SER A 201 18.01 -35.89 8.98
N ALA A 202 17.77 -34.93 8.07
CA ALA A 202 16.57 -34.94 7.22
C ALA A 202 16.73 -35.84 5.97
N THR A 203 16.40 -37.13 6.09
CA THR A 203 16.23 -38.10 4.99
C THR A 203 14.79 -38.07 4.41
N THR A 204 14.16 -36.90 4.34
CA THR A 204 12.77 -36.72 3.87
C THR A 204 12.79 -35.69 2.75
N PRO A 205 12.12 -35.92 1.59
CA PRO A 205 12.40 -35.18 0.37
C PRO A 205 12.15 -33.69 0.60
N ALA A 206 13.20 -32.91 0.40
CA ALA A 206 13.17 -31.47 0.46
C ALA A 206 12.17 -30.95 -0.58
N ARG A 207 10.91 -30.75 -0.16
CA ARG A 207 9.85 -30.18 -1.00
C ARG A 207 10.11 -28.72 -1.38
N TYR A 208 11.24 -28.15 -0.92
CA TYR A 208 11.60 -26.74 -1.03
C TYR A 208 13.08 -26.49 -1.34
N ASP A 209 13.84 -27.49 -1.79
CA ASP A 209 15.19 -27.25 -2.33
C ASP A 209 15.12 -27.24 -3.86
N LEU A 210 14.22 -26.42 -4.41
CA LEU A 210 14.35 -26.02 -5.80
C LEU A 210 15.67 -25.27 -5.88
N SER A 211 16.59 -25.78 -6.71
CA SER A 211 17.80 -25.07 -7.06
C SER A 211 17.41 -23.64 -7.46
N LEU A 212 18.20 -22.63 -7.07
CA LEU A 212 17.93 -21.23 -7.42
C LEU A 212 17.60 -21.09 -8.93
N LYS A 213 18.26 -21.90 -9.77
CA LYS A 213 17.99 -21.98 -11.21
C LYS A 213 16.60 -22.49 -11.55
N GLU A 214 16.12 -23.52 -10.86
CA GLU A 214 14.79 -24.09 -11.05
C GLU A 214 13.71 -23.12 -10.57
N ALA A 215 13.91 -22.47 -9.42
CA ALA A 215 13.02 -21.42 -8.91
C ALA A 215 12.93 -20.21 -9.85
N ILE A 216 14.07 -19.78 -10.43
CA ILE A 216 14.12 -18.74 -11.46
C ILE A 216 13.40 -19.21 -12.73
N SER A 217 13.68 -20.44 -13.22
CA SER A 217 13.04 -20.97 -14.43
C SER A 217 11.52 -21.12 -14.29
N ALA A 218 11.03 -21.57 -13.13
CA ALA A 218 9.62 -21.67 -12.80
C ALA A 218 8.96 -20.29 -12.67
N SER A 219 9.73 -19.26 -12.31
CA SER A 219 9.23 -17.87 -12.22
C SER A 219 9.22 -17.19 -13.60
N ILE A 220 10.15 -17.55 -14.49
CA ILE A 220 10.15 -17.15 -15.91
C ILE A 220 8.99 -17.85 -16.66
N SER A 221 8.79 -19.15 -16.47
CA SER A 221 7.71 -19.90 -17.14
C SER A 221 6.32 -19.43 -16.71
N ARG A 222 6.18 -18.96 -15.47
CA ARG A 222 4.97 -18.28 -14.96
C ARG A 222 4.81 -16.84 -15.46
N GLY A 223 5.75 -16.33 -16.24
CA GLY A 223 5.73 -14.97 -16.79
C GLY A 223 5.96 -13.87 -15.75
N LYS A 224 6.42 -14.21 -14.53
CA LYS A 224 6.70 -13.25 -13.46
C LYS A 224 8.08 -12.62 -13.59
N LEU A 225 9.06 -13.35 -14.12
CA LEU A 225 10.40 -12.84 -14.44
C LEU A 225 10.57 -12.68 -15.95
N VAL A 226 11.00 -11.50 -16.39
CA VAL A 226 11.52 -11.31 -17.75
C VAL A 226 12.98 -11.76 -17.75
N SER A 227 13.33 -12.71 -18.63
CA SER A 227 14.72 -13.11 -18.83
C SER A 227 15.49 -11.93 -19.44
N GLY A 228 16.19 -11.17 -18.61
CA GLY A 228 17.07 -10.07 -19.05
C GLY A 228 18.33 -10.57 -19.77
N ALA A 229 18.57 -11.88 -19.80
CA ALA A 229 19.61 -12.50 -20.60
C ALA A 229 19.01 -12.96 -21.93
N THR A 230 18.82 -12.04 -22.87
CA THR A 230 19.02 -12.41 -24.27
C THR A 230 20.51 -12.64 -24.44
N ASN A 231 20.92 -13.68 -25.17
CA ASN A 231 22.32 -13.97 -25.49
C ASN A 231 22.97 -12.91 -26.40
N ASP A 232 22.41 -11.70 -26.48
CA ASP A 232 22.95 -10.58 -27.22
C ASP A 232 23.86 -9.76 -26.31
N ALA A 233 25.12 -10.17 -26.24
CA ALA A 233 26.22 -9.43 -25.63
C ALA A 233 26.54 -8.09 -26.34
N ALA A 234 25.58 -7.51 -27.08
CA ALA A 234 25.79 -6.35 -27.93
C ALA A 234 25.13 -5.05 -27.43
N ASN A 235 24.26 -5.06 -26.41
CA ASN A 235 23.64 -3.82 -25.90
C ASN A 235 23.45 -3.85 -24.37
N PRO A 236 24.36 -3.24 -23.58
CA PRO A 236 24.25 -3.17 -22.12
C PRO A 236 23.19 -2.16 -21.61
N THR A 237 22.30 -1.68 -22.47
CA THR A 237 21.36 -0.57 -22.18
C THR A 237 19.90 -0.90 -22.46
N SER A 238 19.44 -2.13 -22.20
CA SER A 238 18.00 -2.34 -22.01
C SER A 238 17.60 -1.81 -20.62
N MET A 239 17.66 -0.49 -20.44
CA MET A 239 17.13 0.19 -19.27
C MET A 239 15.65 -0.19 -19.14
N VAL A 240 15.31 -0.94 -18.09
CA VAL A 240 13.92 -1.13 -17.70
C VAL A 240 13.34 0.29 -17.46
N PRO A 241 12.33 0.73 -18.23
CA PRO A 241 11.83 2.08 -18.11
C PRO A 241 11.29 2.29 -16.70
N THR A 242 11.78 3.33 -16.01
CA THR A 242 11.41 3.65 -14.62
C THR A 242 9.90 3.90 -14.46
N PHE A 243 9.22 4.34 -15.52
CA PHE A 243 7.78 4.58 -15.54
C PHE A 243 7.12 3.82 -16.68
N ALA A 244 5.95 3.23 -16.43
CA ALA A 244 5.20 2.48 -17.43
C ALA A 244 4.52 3.36 -18.50
N ASN A 245 4.34 4.66 -18.22
CA ASN A 245 3.55 5.58 -19.03
C ASN A 245 4.32 6.88 -19.40
N PRO A 246 3.94 7.56 -20.50
CA PRO A 246 4.40 8.92 -20.77
C PRO A 246 3.63 9.95 -19.96
N ILE A 247 4.24 11.13 -19.79
CA ILE A 247 3.73 12.26 -18.99
C ILE A 247 2.27 12.59 -19.34
N TRP A 248 1.92 12.72 -20.63
CA TRP A 248 0.55 13.06 -21.05
C TRP A 248 -0.51 12.05 -20.61
N THR A 249 -0.16 10.76 -20.56
CA THR A 249 -1.09 9.73 -20.08
C THR A 249 -1.21 9.77 -18.57
N GLU A 250 -0.10 9.96 -17.86
CA GLU A 250 -0.12 10.17 -16.42
C GLU A 250 -1.00 11.37 -16.05
N MET A 251 -0.80 12.52 -16.72
CA MET A 251 -1.63 13.73 -16.55
C MET A 251 -3.11 13.43 -16.81
N ALA A 252 -3.45 12.83 -17.96
CA ALA A 252 -4.86 12.54 -18.28
C ALA A 252 -5.53 11.64 -17.23
N VAL A 253 -4.82 10.62 -16.72
CA VAL A 253 -5.32 9.72 -15.68
C VAL A 253 -5.45 10.44 -14.34
N LEU A 254 -4.46 11.26 -13.97
CA LEU A 254 -4.47 12.08 -12.74
C LEU A 254 -5.59 13.12 -12.77
N SER A 255 -5.76 13.85 -13.87
CA SER A 255 -6.86 14.81 -14.05
C SER A 255 -8.21 14.11 -13.97
N LYS A 256 -8.36 12.93 -14.59
CA LYS A 256 -9.58 12.14 -14.49
C LYS A 256 -9.86 11.70 -13.04
N ARG A 257 -8.83 11.22 -12.32
CA ARG A 257 -8.94 10.84 -10.91
C ARG A 257 -9.35 12.02 -10.04
N SER A 258 -8.67 13.16 -10.21
CA SER A 258 -8.94 14.41 -9.50
C SER A 258 -10.37 14.89 -9.76
N PHE A 259 -10.80 14.94 -11.03
CA PHE A 259 -12.17 15.33 -11.39
C PHE A 259 -13.22 14.40 -10.78
N THR A 260 -12.97 13.08 -10.80
CA THR A 260 -13.89 12.10 -10.20
C THR A 260 -14.01 12.30 -8.69
N ASN A 261 -12.89 12.56 -8.01
CA ASN A 261 -12.86 12.83 -6.57
C ASN A 261 -13.58 14.16 -6.25
N SER A 262 -13.29 15.23 -6.99
CA SER A 262 -13.90 16.55 -6.79
C SER A 262 -15.40 16.56 -7.05
N TRP A 263 -15.86 15.86 -8.09
CA TRP A 263 -17.30 15.77 -8.41
C TRP A 263 -18.11 15.10 -7.30
N ARG A 264 -17.49 14.20 -6.53
CA ARG A 264 -18.12 13.48 -5.41
C ARG A 264 -18.02 14.20 -4.07
N MET A 265 -17.38 15.36 -4.02
CA MET A 265 -17.36 16.25 -2.84
C MET A 265 -18.17 17.54 -3.11
N PRO A 266 -19.51 17.45 -3.27
CA PRO A 266 -20.33 18.60 -3.60
C PRO A 266 -20.34 19.65 -2.49
N GLU A 267 -20.09 19.27 -1.24
CA GLU A 267 -20.08 20.18 -0.09
C GLU A 267 -19.02 21.27 -0.23
N ILE A 268 -17.78 20.88 -0.54
CA ILE A 268 -16.67 21.84 -0.74
C ILE A 268 -16.98 22.75 -1.92
N PHE A 269 -17.53 22.19 -3.01
CA PHE A 269 -17.91 22.98 -4.18
C PHE A 269 -19.04 23.96 -3.87
N ALA A 270 -20.08 23.53 -3.17
CA ALA A 270 -21.24 24.34 -2.83
C ALA A 270 -20.87 25.48 -1.85
N VAL A 271 -20.04 25.21 -0.84
CA VAL A 271 -19.54 26.23 0.09
C VAL A 271 -18.71 27.28 -0.65
N ARG A 272 -17.79 26.85 -1.53
CA ARG A 272 -16.98 27.76 -2.36
C ARG A 272 -17.85 28.60 -3.30
N PHE A 273 -18.77 27.96 -4.01
CA PHE A 273 -19.68 28.64 -4.93
C PHE A 273 -20.55 29.66 -4.19
N GLY A 274 -21.11 29.28 -3.04
CA GLY A 274 -21.89 30.16 -2.17
C GLY A 274 -21.08 31.35 -1.68
N ALA A 275 -19.84 31.13 -1.21
CA ALA A 275 -18.95 32.20 -0.75
C ALA A 275 -18.64 33.22 -1.86
N VAL A 276 -18.38 32.75 -3.08
CA VAL A 276 -18.14 33.62 -4.25
C VAL A 276 -19.41 34.39 -4.64
N MET A 277 -20.58 33.76 -4.61
CA MET A 277 -21.85 34.44 -4.90
C MET A 277 -22.19 35.52 -3.86
N VAL A 278 -22.01 35.22 -2.57
CA VAL A 278 -22.26 36.17 -1.48
C VAL A 278 -21.29 37.35 -1.54
N THR A 279 -19.99 37.09 -1.73
CA THR A 279 -18.99 38.17 -1.88
C THR A 279 -19.24 39.00 -3.13
N GLY A 280 -19.59 38.37 -4.26
CA GLY A 280 -19.99 39.05 -5.48
C GLY A 280 -21.22 39.95 -5.28
N PHE A 281 -22.22 39.48 -4.56
CA PHE A 281 -23.42 40.26 -4.23
C PHE A 281 -23.11 41.45 -3.31
N ILE A 282 -22.23 41.27 -2.31
CA ILE A 282 -21.78 42.36 -1.44
C ILE A 282 -21.02 43.42 -2.25
N LEU A 283 -20.10 43.01 -3.13
CA LEU A 283 -19.37 43.94 -3.98
C LEU A 283 -20.30 44.68 -4.95
N ALA A 284 -21.29 44.00 -5.53
CA ALA A 284 -22.27 44.61 -6.43
C ALA A 284 -23.14 45.66 -5.72
N THR A 285 -23.55 45.40 -4.48
CA THR A 285 -24.36 46.36 -3.70
C THR A 285 -23.53 47.53 -3.17
N MET A 286 -22.27 47.30 -2.76
CA MET A 286 -21.38 48.35 -2.28
C MET A 286 -20.93 49.32 -3.39
N PHE A 287 -20.74 48.80 -4.61
CA PHE A 287 -20.38 49.57 -5.80
C PHE A 287 -21.57 49.68 -6.77
N TRP A 288 -22.74 50.03 -6.24
CA TRP A 288 -23.96 50.15 -7.05
C TRP A 288 -23.98 51.46 -7.84
N ARG A 289 -24.18 51.37 -9.16
CA ARG A 289 -24.36 52.52 -10.09
C ARG A 289 -23.33 53.64 -9.90
N LEU A 290 -22.08 53.39 -10.31
CA LEU A 290 -21.01 54.39 -10.24
C LEU A 290 -21.16 55.45 -11.34
N ASP A 291 -21.19 56.72 -10.94
CA ASP A 291 -21.26 57.88 -11.82
C ASP A 291 -19.97 58.07 -12.65
N ASP A 292 -20.03 58.79 -13.77
CA ASP A 292 -18.87 59.11 -14.62
C ASP A 292 -18.07 60.33 -14.13
N SER A 293 -18.20 60.68 -12.85
CA SER A 293 -17.45 61.77 -12.23
C SER A 293 -16.02 61.33 -11.85
N PRO A 294 -15.08 62.27 -11.59
CA PRO A 294 -13.76 61.93 -11.06
C PRO A 294 -13.80 61.12 -9.75
N ARG A 295 -14.87 61.27 -8.97
CA ARG A 295 -15.13 60.45 -7.78
C ARG A 295 -15.49 59.01 -8.17
N GLY A 296 -16.36 58.82 -9.16
CA GLY A 296 -16.72 57.50 -9.65
C GLY A 296 -15.53 56.74 -10.25
N VAL A 297 -14.58 57.44 -10.90
CA VAL A 297 -13.30 56.83 -11.33
C VAL A 297 -12.52 56.26 -10.14
N ARG A 298 -12.45 56.99 -9.01
CA ARG A 298 -11.79 56.52 -7.79
C ARG A 298 -12.49 55.29 -7.19
N GLU A 299 -13.81 55.30 -7.17
CA GLU A 299 -14.63 54.17 -6.68
C GLU A 299 -14.47 52.92 -7.58
N ARG A 300 -14.34 53.09 -8.91
CA ARG A 300 -14.03 51.98 -9.85
C ARG A 300 -12.66 51.35 -9.58
N ILE A 301 -11.64 52.16 -9.31
CA ILE A 301 -10.31 51.67 -8.92
C ILE A 301 -10.41 50.88 -7.62
N GLY A 302 -11.19 51.36 -6.65
CA GLY A 302 -11.48 50.66 -5.40
C GLY A 302 -12.14 49.30 -5.64
N PHE A 303 -13.15 49.23 -6.52
CA PHE A 303 -13.79 47.97 -6.90
C PHE A 303 -12.78 46.95 -7.44
N PHE A 304 -11.91 47.33 -8.39
CA PHE A 304 -10.90 46.42 -8.92
C PHE A 304 -9.90 45.97 -7.85
N ALA A 305 -9.48 46.86 -6.96
CA ALA A 305 -8.57 46.52 -5.86
C ALA A 305 -9.19 45.47 -4.91
N PHE A 306 -10.45 45.67 -4.52
CA PHE A 306 -11.16 44.71 -3.67
C PHE A 306 -11.46 43.39 -4.39
N ALA A 307 -11.97 43.43 -5.62
CA ALA A 307 -12.28 42.23 -6.40
C ALA A 307 -11.05 41.35 -6.65
N MET A 308 -9.91 41.96 -7.00
CA MET A 308 -8.65 41.24 -7.21
C MET A 308 -8.14 40.62 -5.89
N SER A 309 -8.17 41.38 -4.79
CA SER A 309 -7.77 40.90 -3.47
C SER A 309 -8.64 39.73 -2.99
N THR A 310 -9.98 39.84 -3.09
CA THR A 310 -10.91 38.77 -2.73
C THR A 310 -10.68 37.52 -3.57
N THR A 311 -10.48 37.67 -4.89
CA THR A 311 -10.19 36.52 -5.77
C THR A 311 -8.89 35.82 -5.35
N TYR A 312 -7.84 36.57 -5.02
CA TYR A 312 -6.59 36.00 -4.51
C TYR A 312 -6.79 35.16 -3.23
N TYR A 313 -7.56 35.67 -2.27
CA TYR A 313 -7.85 34.91 -1.04
C TYR A 313 -8.69 33.66 -1.30
N THR A 314 -9.64 33.69 -2.23
CA THR A 314 -10.41 32.47 -2.58
C THR A 314 -9.55 31.36 -3.17
N CYS A 315 -8.47 31.71 -3.89
CA CYS A 315 -7.50 30.72 -4.38
C CYS A 315 -6.74 30.02 -3.23
N ALA A 316 -6.53 30.68 -2.09
CA ALA A 316 -5.84 30.10 -0.95
C ALA A 316 -6.58 28.91 -0.34
N GLU A 317 -7.89 28.79 -0.55
CA GLU A 317 -8.71 27.66 -0.08
C GLU A 317 -8.38 26.32 -0.76
N ALA A 318 -7.60 26.33 -1.84
CA ALA A 318 -7.09 25.10 -2.47
C ALA A 318 -5.98 24.45 -1.63
N LEU A 319 -5.28 25.21 -0.78
CA LEU A 319 -4.12 24.75 -0.04
C LEU A 319 -4.43 23.60 0.94
N PRO A 320 -5.48 23.66 1.79
CA PRO A 320 -5.79 22.58 2.72
C PRO A 320 -6.09 21.25 2.01
N VAL A 321 -6.77 21.29 0.86
CA VAL A 321 -7.08 20.09 0.07
C VAL A 321 -5.79 19.41 -0.39
N PHE A 322 -4.83 20.19 -0.91
CA PHE A 322 -3.53 19.66 -1.31
C PHE A 322 -2.74 19.11 -0.11
N ILE A 323 -2.80 19.77 1.06
CA ILE A 323 -2.11 19.30 2.27
C ILE A 323 -2.62 17.93 2.70
N HIS A 324 -3.92 17.65 2.58
CA HIS A 324 -4.47 16.32 2.84
C HIS A 324 -4.00 15.29 1.82
N GLU A 325 -4.04 15.62 0.52
CA GLU A 325 -3.65 14.71 -0.56
C GLU A 325 -2.12 14.47 -0.64
N ARG A 326 -1.30 15.35 -0.06
CA ARG A 326 0.17 15.29 -0.15
C ARG A 326 0.75 13.94 0.29
N PHE A 327 0.13 13.30 1.28
CA PHE A 327 0.61 12.03 1.81
C PHE A 327 0.40 10.91 0.78
N ILE A 328 -0.75 10.90 0.10
CA ILE A 328 -1.04 9.97 -0.99
C ILE A 328 -0.05 10.20 -2.13
N PHE A 329 0.15 11.48 -2.52
CA PHE A 329 1.10 11.87 -3.55
C PHE A 329 2.55 11.42 -3.25
N MET A 330 3.05 11.68 -2.04
CA MET A 330 4.39 11.27 -1.62
C MET A 330 4.56 9.76 -1.68
N ARG A 331 3.55 9.01 -1.23
CA ARG A 331 3.56 7.54 -1.28
C ARG A 331 3.58 7.03 -2.72
N GLU A 332 2.66 7.49 -3.57
CA GLU A 332 2.56 7.01 -4.96
C GLU A 332 3.82 7.32 -5.78
N THR A 333 4.44 8.47 -5.55
CA THR A 333 5.70 8.85 -6.22
C THR A 333 6.92 8.13 -5.67
N ALA A 334 6.95 7.76 -4.39
CA ALA A 334 8.01 6.91 -3.83
C ALA A 334 8.03 5.50 -4.45
N TYR A 335 6.87 5.00 -4.89
CA TYR A 335 6.73 3.73 -5.60
C TYR A 335 6.77 3.85 -7.14
N ASN A 336 7.23 4.99 -7.67
CA ASN A 336 7.34 5.25 -9.11
C ASN A 336 6.04 5.01 -9.91
N ALA A 337 4.85 5.25 -9.31
CA ALA A 337 3.59 5.09 -10.02
C ALA A 337 3.43 6.10 -11.18
N TYR A 338 3.88 7.34 -10.96
CA TYR A 338 3.91 8.43 -11.94
C TYR A 338 4.97 9.46 -11.54
N ARG A 339 5.32 10.36 -12.47
CA ARG A 339 6.31 11.42 -12.21
C ARG A 339 5.72 12.54 -11.36
N ARG A 340 6.55 13.15 -10.51
CA ARG A 340 6.15 14.33 -9.71
C ARG A 340 5.66 15.49 -10.58
N SER A 341 6.32 15.73 -11.71
CA SER A 341 5.92 16.76 -12.67
C SER A 341 4.53 16.51 -13.26
N SER A 342 4.17 15.26 -13.54
CA SER A 342 2.85 14.89 -14.08
C SER A 342 1.71 15.13 -13.10
N TYR A 343 1.98 15.24 -11.80
CA TYR A 343 0.99 15.58 -10.78
C TYR A 343 0.81 17.09 -10.62
N CYS A 344 1.91 17.85 -10.74
CA CYS A 344 1.86 19.31 -10.62
C CYS A 344 1.25 19.99 -11.85
N LEU A 345 1.35 19.36 -13.02
CA LEU A 345 0.73 19.78 -14.28
C LEU A 345 -0.68 19.21 -14.40
#